data_AF-A0A9D7GSC2-F1
#
_entry.id   AF-A0A9D7GSC2-F1
#
_cell.length_a   1.000
_cell.length_b   1.000
_cell.length_c   1.000
_cell.angle_alpha   90.00
_cell.angle_beta   90.00
_cell.angle_gamma   90.00
#
_symmetry.space_group_name_H-M   'P 1'
#
loop_
_entity.id
_entity.type
_entity.pdbx_description
1 polymer ?
#
loop_
_entity_poly.entity_id
_entity_poly.type
_entity_poly.pdbx_seq_one_letter_code
_entity_poly.pdbx_strand_id
1 'polypeptide(L)'
;MPLRKPSTTDSRRTTPAPSPDVIVDVEFDRGVLHLAVINVSDQPAHRVAVAFDPPFRGLGGEVVVSSLALFRGIEFLAPRKRIATLLDTSSAYFERREPLRITATVQFQDGMGRAYERQVVHDLSIYRDLSYLVSDDQHGHLPR
;
A
#
# COMPACT_ATOMS: atom_id res chain seq x y z
N MET A 1 46.64 -7.71 -44.73
CA MET A 1 45.38 -6.96 -44.90
C MET A 1 44.28 -7.95 -45.23
N PRO A 2 43.13 -8.03 -44.54
CA PRO A 2 42.76 -7.47 -43.23
C PRO A 2 42.32 -8.53 -42.18
N LEU A 3 42.33 -8.11 -40.90
CA LEU A 3 41.76 -8.83 -39.76
C LEU A 3 40.23 -8.98 -39.92
N ARG A 4 39.71 -10.18 -39.67
CA ARG A 4 38.28 -10.39 -39.36
C ARG A 4 37.99 -9.74 -38.00
N LYS A 5 37.24 -8.64 -37.99
CA LYS A 5 36.66 -8.07 -36.77
C LYS A 5 35.65 -9.05 -36.20
N PRO A 6 35.63 -9.34 -34.89
CA PRO A 6 34.51 -10.05 -34.30
C PRO A 6 33.26 -9.18 -34.41
N SER A 7 32.20 -9.79 -34.93
CA SER A 7 30.85 -9.27 -34.99
C SER A 7 30.39 -8.86 -33.60
N THR A 8 30.28 -7.55 -33.38
CA THR A 8 29.61 -6.97 -32.23
C THR A 8 28.13 -7.30 -32.33
N THR A 9 27.70 -8.35 -31.63
CA THR A 9 26.28 -8.61 -31.39
C THR A 9 25.75 -7.44 -30.57
N ASP A 10 25.01 -6.57 -31.25
CA ASP A 10 24.21 -5.49 -30.67
C ASP A 10 23.23 -6.11 -29.66
N SER A 11 23.60 -6.14 -28.38
CA SER A 11 22.68 -6.41 -27.28
C SER A 11 21.76 -5.21 -27.17
N ARG A 12 20.75 -5.18 -28.04
CA ARG A 12 19.60 -4.29 -27.92
C ARG A 12 18.99 -4.58 -26.55
N ARG A 13 19.27 -3.72 -25.57
CA ARG A 13 18.65 -3.77 -24.25
C ARG A 13 17.14 -3.63 -24.45
N THR A 14 16.45 -4.77 -24.50
CA THR A 14 14.99 -4.80 -24.51
C THR A 14 14.56 -4.24 -23.16
N THR A 15 14.09 -2.99 -23.14
CA THR A 15 13.45 -2.45 -21.95
C THR A 15 12.27 -3.36 -21.65
N PRO A 16 12.15 -3.92 -20.43
CA PRO A 16 11.01 -4.76 -20.10
C PRO A 16 9.73 -3.96 -20.33
N ALA A 17 8.72 -4.62 -20.90
CA ALA A 17 7.40 -4.01 -21.08
C ALA A 17 6.91 -3.43 -19.73
N PRO A 18 6.22 -2.28 -19.74
CA PRO A 18 5.74 -1.67 -18.52
C PRO A 18 4.85 -2.64 -17.75
N SER A 19 5.18 -2.87 -16.47
CA SER A 19 4.43 -3.74 -15.55
C SER A 19 3.67 -2.90 -14.54
N PRO A 20 2.57 -3.42 -13.98
CA PRO A 20 1.94 -2.79 -12.83
C PRO A 20 2.91 -2.67 -11.66
N ASP A 21 2.66 -1.69 -10.80
CA ASP A 21 3.35 -1.54 -9.53
C ASP A 21 2.34 -1.12 -8.46
N VAL A 22 2.13 -1.99 -7.47
CA VAL A 22 1.16 -1.80 -6.39
C VAL A 22 1.88 -1.80 -5.05
N ILE A 23 1.58 -0.79 -4.24
CA ILE A 23 2.10 -0.65 -2.89
C ILE A 23 0.95 -0.58 -1.88
N VAL A 24 1.31 -0.81 -0.62
CA VAL A 24 0.53 -0.38 0.52
C VAL A 24 1.27 0.78 1.17
N ASP A 25 0.52 1.77 1.62
CA ASP A 25 1.05 2.89 2.39
C ASP A 25 0.26 3.10 3.68
N VAL A 26 0.94 3.62 4.70
CA VAL A 26 0.34 4.08 5.95
C VAL A 26 0.42 5.59 5.94
N GLU A 27 -0.71 6.25 5.81
CA GLU A 27 -0.78 7.70 5.72
C GLU A 27 -1.24 8.32 7.04
N PHE A 28 -0.63 9.43 7.42
CA PHE A 28 -1.00 10.22 8.59
C PHE A 28 -1.60 11.55 8.15
N ASP A 29 -2.86 11.79 8.49
CA ASP A 29 -3.52 13.11 8.33
C ASP A 29 -4.11 13.53 9.68
N ARG A 30 -3.64 14.65 10.21
CA ARG A 30 -4.18 15.33 11.41
C ARG A 30 -4.51 14.37 12.57
N GLY A 31 -3.57 13.49 12.92
CA GLY A 31 -3.75 12.55 14.04
C GLY A 31 -4.50 11.28 13.69
N VAL A 32 -4.79 11.05 12.41
CA VAL A 32 -5.51 9.87 11.93
C VAL A 32 -4.62 9.08 10.99
N LEU A 33 -4.49 7.78 11.27
CA LEU A 33 -3.79 6.82 10.43
C LEU A 33 -4.78 6.22 9.43
N HIS A 34 -4.37 6.16 8.17
CA HIS A 34 -5.08 5.47 7.10
C HIS A 34 -4.17 4.42 6.47
N LEU A 35 -4.78 3.37 5.94
CA LEU A 35 -4.11 2.41 5.07
C LEU A 35 -4.59 2.60 3.65
N ALA A 36 -3.66 2.68 2.70
CA ALA A 36 -3.96 2.86 1.30
C ALA A 36 -3.35 1.73 0.46
N VAL A 37 -4.16 1.11 -0.40
CA VAL A 37 -3.67 0.28 -1.51
C VAL A 37 -3.60 1.17 -2.74
N ILE A 38 -2.40 1.29 -3.33
CA ILE A 38 -2.12 2.28 -4.37
C ILE A 38 -1.46 1.57 -5.55
N ASN A 39 -2.06 1.69 -6.73
CA ASN A 39 -1.35 1.41 -7.97
C ASN A 39 -0.55 2.66 -8.37
N VAL A 40 0.76 2.61 -8.25
CA VAL A 40 1.65 3.75 -8.55
C VAL A 40 2.11 3.76 -10.01
N SER A 41 1.69 2.79 -10.80
CA SER A 41 2.04 2.68 -12.22
C SER A 41 0.94 3.24 -13.14
N ASP A 42 1.29 3.39 -14.41
CA ASP A 42 0.37 3.71 -15.50
C ASP A 42 -0.30 2.46 -16.12
N GLN A 43 -0.07 1.27 -15.54
CA GLN A 43 -0.67 0.01 -15.97
C GLN A 43 -1.72 -0.44 -14.95
N PRO A 44 -2.84 -1.05 -15.37
CA PRO A 44 -3.78 -1.65 -14.44
C PRO A 44 -3.16 -2.85 -13.72
N ALA A 45 -3.54 -3.04 -12.47
CA ALA A 45 -3.22 -4.24 -11.70
C ALA A 45 -4.49 -5.07 -11.48
N HIS A 46 -4.35 -6.38 -11.54
CA HIS A 46 -5.43 -7.34 -11.38
C HIS A 46 -5.20 -8.23 -10.17
N ARG A 47 -6.29 -8.75 -9.59
CA ARG A 47 -6.26 -9.72 -8.48
C ARG A 47 -5.30 -9.30 -7.36
N VAL A 48 -5.38 -8.03 -6.96
CA VAL A 48 -4.51 -7.47 -5.94
C VAL A 48 -4.94 -8.00 -4.58
N ALA A 49 -4.01 -8.59 -3.84
CA ALA A 49 -4.20 -9.04 -2.46
C ALA A 49 -3.04 -8.54 -1.59
N VAL A 50 -3.32 -8.31 -0.32
CA VAL A 50 -2.35 -7.85 0.67
C VAL A 50 -2.44 -8.75 1.90
N ALA A 51 -1.32 -9.35 2.27
CA ALA A 51 -1.14 -10.03 3.55
C ALA A 51 -0.31 -9.14 4.48
N PHE A 52 -0.72 -9.03 5.74
CA PHE A 52 0.02 -8.30 6.76
C PHE A 52 0.55 -9.23 7.83
N ASP A 53 1.79 -8.98 8.26
CA ASP A 53 2.42 -9.68 9.36
C ASP A 53 3.22 -8.69 10.24
N PRO A 54 2.95 -8.61 11.56
CA PRO A 54 1.83 -9.26 12.27
C PRO A 54 0.46 -8.65 11.90
N PRO A 55 -0.66 -9.34 12.22
CA PRO A 55 -1.99 -8.71 12.17
C PRO A 55 -2.09 -7.59 13.21
N PHE A 56 -2.91 -6.59 12.93
CA PHE A 56 -3.12 -5.44 13.80
C PHE A 56 -4.58 -5.01 13.80
N ARG A 57 -5.00 -4.34 14.88
CA ARG A 57 -6.35 -3.80 15.03
C ARG A 57 -6.37 -2.28 14.91
N GLY A 58 -7.54 -1.77 14.54
CA GLY A 58 -7.84 -0.35 14.43
C GLY A 58 -9.26 -0.05 14.89
N LEU A 59 -9.73 1.16 14.61
CA LEU A 59 -11.06 1.66 15.00
C LEU A 59 -11.33 1.45 16.50
N GLY A 60 -10.42 1.97 17.34
CA GLY A 60 -10.52 1.77 18.79
C GLY A 60 -10.20 0.34 19.26
N GLY A 61 -9.74 -0.53 18.36
CA GLY A 61 -9.43 -1.93 18.65
C GLY A 61 -10.55 -2.90 18.31
N GLU A 62 -11.70 -2.43 17.84
CA GLU A 62 -12.86 -3.28 17.53
C GLU A 62 -12.67 -4.13 16.27
N VAL A 63 -11.88 -3.63 15.32
CA VAL A 63 -11.75 -4.24 13.99
C VAL A 63 -10.32 -4.71 13.75
N VAL A 64 -10.16 -5.95 13.31
CA VAL A 64 -8.90 -6.46 12.75
C VAL A 64 -8.72 -5.88 11.35
N VAL A 65 -8.24 -4.64 11.29
CA VAL A 65 -8.12 -3.86 10.04
C VAL A 65 -7.28 -4.60 9.00
N SER A 66 -6.24 -5.31 9.43
CA SER A 66 -5.39 -6.11 8.54
C SER A 66 -6.12 -7.25 7.79
N SER A 67 -7.36 -7.57 8.16
CA SER A 67 -8.17 -8.64 7.56
C SER A 67 -9.37 -8.14 6.75
N LEU A 68 -9.51 -6.83 6.53
CA LEU A 68 -10.60 -6.24 5.76
C LEU A 68 -10.70 -6.83 4.34
N ALA A 69 -11.93 -6.84 3.79
CA ALA A 69 -12.20 -7.36 2.45
C ALA A 69 -11.37 -6.67 1.37
N LEU A 70 -11.06 -5.38 1.55
CA LEU A 70 -10.17 -4.60 0.70
C LEU A 70 -8.82 -5.29 0.44
N PHE A 71 -8.27 -5.98 1.44
CA PHE A 71 -6.96 -6.60 1.36
C PHE A 71 -7.00 -8.04 0.86
N ARG A 72 -8.17 -8.69 0.90
CA ARG A 72 -8.30 -10.09 0.46
C ARG A 72 -8.35 -10.26 -1.06
N GLY A 73 -8.77 -9.21 -1.78
CA GLY A 73 -8.87 -9.27 -3.23
C GLY A 73 -9.53 -8.02 -3.82
N ILE A 74 -8.78 -7.30 -4.64
CA ILE A 74 -9.28 -6.27 -5.55
C ILE A 74 -9.10 -6.82 -6.96
N GLU A 75 -10.20 -7.15 -7.63
CA GLU A 75 -10.14 -7.76 -8.97
C GLU A 75 -9.49 -6.85 -10.01
N PHE A 76 -9.72 -5.54 -9.90
CA PHE A 76 -9.18 -4.53 -10.80
C PHE A 76 -8.82 -3.26 -10.04
N LEU A 77 -7.55 -2.88 -10.10
CA LEU A 77 -7.03 -1.63 -9.57
C LEU A 77 -6.47 -0.79 -10.73
N ALA A 78 -7.25 0.22 -11.13
CA ALA A 78 -6.92 1.08 -12.27
C ALA A 78 -5.54 1.76 -12.12
N PRO A 79 -4.92 2.19 -13.24
CA PRO A 79 -3.72 3.01 -13.20
C PRO A 79 -3.89 4.19 -12.24
N ARG A 80 -2.87 4.46 -11.42
CA ARG A 80 -2.86 5.59 -10.48
C ARG A 80 -4.00 5.57 -9.43
N LYS A 81 -4.78 4.49 -9.33
CA LYS A 81 -5.89 4.39 -8.40
C LYS A 81 -5.37 4.19 -6.98
N ARG A 82 -5.98 4.94 -6.06
CA ARG A 82 -5.82 4.80 -4.61
C ARG A 82 -7.16 4.40 -3.99
N ILE A 83 -7.13 3.40 -3.11
CA ILE A 83 -8.25 3.03 -2.24
C ILE A 83 -7.73 3.04 -0.81
N ALA A 84 -8.35 3.86 0.04
CA ALA A 84 -7.92 4.02 1.41
C ALA A 84 -9.03 3.72 2.40
N THR A 85 -8.63 3.23 3.57
CA THR A 85 -9.50 2.99 4.72
C THR A 85 -8.90 3.61 5.97
N LEU A 86 -9.76 4.02 6.88
CA LEU A 86 -9.36 4.40 8.23
C LEU A 86 -8.71 3.19 8.91
N LEU A 87 -7.52 3.40 9.49
CA LEU A 87 -6.90 2.47 10.41
C LEU A 87 -7.35 2.83 11.83
N ASP A 88 -6.92 3.97 12.34
CA ASP A 88 -7.27 4.44 13.68
C ASP A 88 -6.87 5.91 13.87
N THR A 89 -7.24 6.50 15.00
CA THR A 89 -6.51 7.65 15.54
C THR A 89 -5.11 7.22 16.00
N SER A 90 -4.12 8.10 15.84
CA SER A 90 -2.74 7.82 16.23
C SER A 90 -2.63 7.55 17.73
N SER A 91 -3.33 8.34 18.55
CA SER A 91 -3.38 8.15 20.01
C SER A 91 -3.87 6.76 20.39
N ALA A 92 -5.05 6.35 19.90
CA ALA A 92 -5.62 5.06 20.25
C ALA A 92 -4.77 3.88 19.76
N TYR A 93 -4.18 3.99 18.56
CA TYR A 93 -3.29 2.96 18.03
C TYR A 93 -2.07 2.74 18.94
N PHE A 94 -1.42 3.84 19.36
CA PHE A 94 -0.22 3.77 20.20
C PHE A 94 -0.52 3.42 21.66
N GLU A 95 -1.62 3.89 22.23
CA GLU A 95 -2.06 3.54 23.59
C GLU A 95 -2.28 2.02 23.75
N ARG A 96 -2.84 1.37 22.72
CA ARG A 96 -3.07 -0.08 22.72
C ARG A 96 -1.81 -0.92 22.47
N ARG A 97 -0.69 -0.29 22.12
CA ARG A 97 0.58 -0.98 21.79
C ARG A 97 0.43 -1.99 20.67
N GLU A 98 -0.36 -1.64 19.65
CA GLU A 98 -0.43 -2.39 18.39
C GLU A 98 0.97 -2.45 17.73
N PRO A 99 1.20 -3.41 16.82
CA PRO A 99 2.48 -3.54 16.14
C PRO A 99 2.95 -2.25 15.48
N LEU A 100 4.19 -1.86 15.76
CA LEU A 100 4.81 -0.67 15.17
C LEU A 100 5.54 -1.01 13.86
N ARG A 101 6.03 -2.23 13.74
CA ARG A 101 6.66 -2.73 12.51
C ARG A 101 5.71 -3.71 11.86
N ILE A 102 5.24 -3.36 10.66
CA ILE A 102 4.27 -4.13 9.90
C ILE A 102 4.88 -4.44 8.54
N THR A 103 4.87 -5.71 8.17
CA THR A 103 5.21 -6.14 6.82
C THR A 103 3.92 -6.32 6.03
N ALA A 104 3.82 -5.65 4.88
CA ALA A 104 2.77 -5.86 3.90
C ALA A 104 3.34 -6.58 2.68
N THR A 105 2.83 -7.77 2.38
CA THR A 105 3.13 -8.51 1.16
C THR A 105 1.98 -8.33 0.19
N VAL A 106 2.23 -7.62 -0.90
CA VAL A 106 1.28 -7.29 -1.96
C VAL A 106 1.49 -8.24 -3.13
N GLN A 107 0.47 -9.01 -3.48
CA GLN A 107 0.44 -9.88 -4.65
C GLN A 107 -0.51 -9.31 -5.69
N PHE A 108 -0.12 -9.30 -6.96
CA PHE A 108 -0.93 -8.76 -8.05
C PHE A 108 -0.54 -9.35 -9.40
N GLN A 109 -1.38 -9.13 -10.41
CA GLN A 109 -1.17 -9.60 -11.78
C GLN A 109 -1.21 -8.43 -12.78
N ASP A 110 -0.49 -8.57 -13.90
CA ASP A 110 -0.66 -7.70 -15.06
C ASP A 110 -1.85 -8.13 -15.94
N GLY A 111 -2.11 -7.36 -17.00
CA GLY A 111 -3.19 -7.66 -17.95
C GLY A 111 -3.01 -8.97 -18.74
N MET A 112 -1.83 -9.59 -18.69
CA MET A 112 -1.54 -10.89 -19.29
C MET A 112 -1.61 -12.04 -18.27
N GLY A 113 -1.97 -11.75 -17.01
CA GLY A 113 -2.03 -12.72 -15.92
C GLY A 113 -0.69 -13.10 -15.32
N ARG A 114 0.41 -12.40 -15.67
CA ARG A 114 1.71 -12.62 -15.03
C ARG A 114 1.66 -12.11 -13.60
N ALA A 115 2.09 -12.94 -12.65
CA ALA A 115 2.05 -12.63 -11.22
C ALA A 115 3.30 -11.88 -10.77
N TYR A 116 3.09 -10.97 -9.82
CA TYR A 116 4.10 -10.15 -9.17
C TYR A 116 3.86 -10.15 -7.67
N GLU A 117 4.94 -9.97 -6.92
CA GLU A 117 4.91 -9.80 -5.48
C GLU A 117 5.80 -8.62 -5.08
N ARG A 118 5.34 -7.85 -4.10
CA ARG A 118 6.10 -6.77 -3.47
C ARG A 118 5.95 -6.83 -1.97
N GLN A 119 7.06 -6.68 -1.27
CA GLN A 119 7.07 -6.55 0.18
C GLN A 119 7.37 -5.09 0.57
N VAL A 120 6.59 -4.54 1.49
CA VAL A 120 6.79 -3.21 2.07
C VAL A 120 6.81 -3.34 3.59
N VAL A 121 7.85 -2.80 4.23
CA VAL A 121 7.95 -2.76 5.69
C VAL A 121 7.67 -1.35 6.16
N HIS A 122 6.62 -1.20 6.96
CA HIS A 122 6.24 0.06 7.59
C HIS A 122 6.75 0.09 9.03
N ASP A 123 7.33 1.22 9.43
CA ASP A 123 7.67 1.53 10.81
C ASP A 123 6.80 2.71 11.26
N LEU A 124 5.72 2.41 11.98
CA LEU A 124 4.72 3.37 12.41
C LEU A 124 5.21 4.23 13.59
N SER A 125 6.37 3.91 14.19
CA SER A 125 6.91 4.70 15.29
C SER A 125 7.21 6.15 14.88
N ILE A 126 7.45 6.39 13.60
CA ILE A 126 7.68 7.73 13.03
C ILE A 126 6.47 8.68 13.22
N TYR A 127 5.27 8.14 13.42
CA TYR A 127 4.04 8.93 13.61
C TYR A 127 3.74 9.25 15.07
N ARG A 128 4.48 8.68 16.03
CA ARG A 128 4.19 8.81 17.47
C ARG A 128 4.33 10.23 17.98
N ASP A 129 5.39 10.90 17.55
CA ASP A 129 5.78 12.21 18.10
C ASP A 129 5.36 13.37 17.18
N LEU A 130 4.57 13.09 16.14
CA LEU A 130 4.08 14.13 15.25
C LEU A 130 3.01 14.97 15.95
N SER A 131 3.25 16.28 15.98
CA SER A 131 2.26 17.26 16.43
C SER A 131 1.28 17.55 15.31
N TYR A 132 -0.01 17.67 15.65
CA TYR A 132 -1.06 17.98 14.70
C TYR A 132 -2.11 18.89 15.35
N LEU A 133 -2.78 19.70 14.52
CA LEU A 133 -3.89 20.53 14.95
C LEU A 133 -5.19 19.74 14.85
N VAL A 134 -5.94 19.68 15.94
CA VAL A 134 -7.31 19.19 15.95
C VAL A 134 -8.21 20.36 15.54
N SER A 135 -8.98 20.21 14.47
CA SER A 135 -10.00 21.16 14.06
C SER A 135 -11.36 20.60 14.50
N ASP A 136 -12.18 21.37 15.21
CA ASP A 136 -13.45 20.94 15.82
C ASP A 136 -14.60 20.65 14.83
N ASP A 137 -14.33 20.57 13.52
CA ASP A 137 -15.34 20.55 12.46
C ASP A 137 -16.09 19.21 12.25
N GLN A 138 -16.07 18.28 13.22
CA GLN A 138 -16.79 16.99 13.09
C GLN A 138 -17.80 16.68 14.22
N HIS A 139 -18.51 17.70 14.72
CA HIS A 139 -19.81 17.46 15.35
C HIS A 139 -20.90 17.34 14.26
N GLY A 140 -21.03 16.14 13.70
CA GLY A 140 -22.19 15.76 12.89
C GLY A 140 -23.46 15.81 13.75
N HIS A 141 -24.16 16.95 13.72
CA HIS A 141 -25.49 17.10 14.26
C HIS A 141 -26.47 16.26 13.43
N LEU A 142 -26.89 15.12 13.94
CA LEU A 142 -28.07 14.40 13.44
C LEU A 142 -29.32 15.11 13.99
N PRO A 143 -30.19 15.69 13.14
CA PRO A 143 -31.52 16.11 13.60
C PRO A 143 -32.36 14.87 13.92
N ARG A 144 -33.18 15.01 14.97
CA ARG A 144 -34.12 14.02 15.49
C ARG A 144 -35.24 13.67 14.50
#